data_AF-A0A7M7ISB8-F1
#
_entry.id   AF-A0A7M7ISB8-F1
#
_cell.length_a   1.000
_cell.length_b   1.000
_cell.length_c   1.000
_cell.angle_alpha   90.00
_cell.angle_beta   90.00
_cell.angle_gamma   90.00
#
_symmetry.space_group_name_H-M   'P 1'
#
loop_
_entity.id
_entity.type
_entity.pdbx_description
1 polymer ?
#
loop_
_entity_poly.entity_id
_entity_poly.type
_entity_poly.pdbx_seq_one_letter_code
_entity_poly.pdbx_strand_id
1 'polypeptide(L)'
;MLNFFDCIIYILLSYLSLIFNRNTIITHIRNIAQHISIMDSDGKELISVIQWGCIGNQSIEKYTLKNKVGQEVDIITYGATITSIRIPDKYGNIADIVLGFDSIEEYMMPYNPYFGATIGRVANRIKKGEFTLKGKKYHLTKNEGQNHLHGGTKGWNSKIWHADVQYNQLVLSLLSEDGDEGYPGDTIASVIFQLTKDGELCIEMKVFVTKATPINLTNHSYFNLAGHTGNASELYKHQFTINADHWTVTDAESIPTGEIRSVDNSVMDLRNSTILGDVIDKVPGGGYDYNFCLTMNDTENEKNLVATVLHPTSGRYLKVFSNQPGIQFYTANFLPESNSTGIRGKNGSEYFKHAAFCLETQNYPNAINHENFPNSILEPGKIYHHTVVYKFGIIV
;
A
#
# COMPACT_ATOMS: atom_id res chain seq x y z
N MET A 1 -28.35 -17.12 29.61
CA MET A 1 -29.33 -16.02 29.58
C MET A 1 -29.07 -15.27 28.29
N LEU A 2 -29.95 -15.39 27.30
CA LEU A 2 -29.92 -14.53 26.11
C LEU A 2 -30.02 -13.08 26.60
N ASN A 3 -29.16 -12.21 26.06
CA ASN A 3 -29.13 -10.81 26.48
C ASN A 3 -30.44 -10.15 26.02
N PHE A 4 -30.91 -9.11 26.71
CA PHE A 4 -32.21 -8.47 26.39
C PHE A 4 -32.31 -8.03 24.91
N PHE A 5 -31.16 -7.72 24.29
CA PHE A 5 -30.99 -7.45 22.86
C PHE A 5 -31.28 -8.66 21.95
N ASP A 6 -30.87 -9.87 22.33
CA ASP A 6 -31.08 -11.08 21.52
C ASP A 6 -32.57 -11.45 21.45
N CYS A 7 -33.30 -11.23 22.56
CA CYS A 7 -34.75 -11.40 22.60
C CYS A 7 -35.49 -10.39 21.70
N ILE A 8 -35.02 -9.14 21.63
CA ILE A 8 -35.62 -8.10 20.77
C ILE A 8 -35.39 -8.44 19.29
N ILE A 9 -34.18 -8.90 18.92
CA ILE A 9 -33.87 -9.34 17.55
C ILE A 9 -34.74 -10.52 17.15
N TYR A 10 -34.93 -11.50 18.04
CA TYR A 10 -35.78 -12.66 17.76
C TYR A 10 -37.26 -12.29 17.56
N ILE A 11 -37.78 -11.35 18.34
CA ILE A 11 -39.16 -10.85 18.22
C ILE A 11 -39.33 -10.06 16.92
N LEU A 12 -38.35 -9.21 16.54
CA LEU A 12 -38.32 -8.49 15.27
C LEU A 12 -38.26 -9.44 14.06
N LEU A 13 -37.43 -10.48 14.12
CA LEU A 13 -37.34 -11.53 13.08
C LEU A 13 -38.65 -12.30 12.91
N SER A 14 -39.35 -12.56 14.02
CA SER A 14 -40.65 -13.23 14.01
C SER A 14 -41.73 -12.35 13.35
N TYR A 15 -41.75 -11.05 13.67
CA TYR A 15 -42.72 -10.10 13.12
C TYR A 15 -42.48 -9.75 11.65
N LEU A 16 -41.23 -9.63 11.21
CA LEU A 16 -40.90 -9.27 9.82
C LEU A 16 -41.20 -10.41 8.84
N SER A 17 -41.11 -11.68 9.29
CA SER A 17 -41.43 -12.87 8.49
C SER A 17 -42.91 -12.97 8.07
N LEU A 18 -43.80 -12.25 8.76
CA LEU A 18 -45.24 -12.19 8.46
C LEU A 18 -45.61 -11.08 7.46
N ILE A 19 -44.68 -10.17 7.14
CA ILE A 19 -45.00 -8.92 6.42
C ILE A 19 -44.20 -8.78 5.10
N PHE A 20 -43.00 -9.35 5.01
CA PHE A 20 -42.11 -9.17 3.86
C PHE A 20 -41.67 -10.50 3.21
N ASN A 21 -41.40 -10.46 1.90
CA ASN A 21 -40.80 -11.58 1.17
C ASN A 21 -39.40 -11.90 1.76
N ARG A 22 -39.07 -13.19 1.91
CA ARG A 22 -37.81 -13.72 2.46
C ARG A 22 -36.56 -13.03 1.88
N ASN A 23 -36.56 -12.70 0.59
CA ASN A 23 -35.44 -11.98 -0.04
C ASN A 23 -35.30 -10.53 0.44
N THR A 24 -36.42 -9.84 0.66
CA THR A 24 -36.44 -8.46 1.21
C THR A 24 -35.95 -8.43 2.66
N ILE A 25 -36.33 -9.43 3.46
CA ILE A 25 -35.87 -9.59 4.84
C ILE A 25 -34.37 -9.86 4.89
N ILE A 26 -33.85 -10.74 4.03
CA ILE A 26 -32.40 -11.01 3.95
C ILE A 26 -31.63 -9.74 3.56
N THR A 27 -32.13 -8.94 2.61
CA THR A 27 -31.51 -7.67 2.23
C THR A 27 -31.55 -6.66 3.38
N HIS A 28 -32.68 -6.53 4.10
CA HIS A 28 -32.76 -5.66 5.27
C HIS A 28 -31.84 -6.12 6.41
N ILE A 29 -31.75 -7.42 6.67
CA ILE A 29 -30.83 -7.97 7.68
C ILE A 29 -29.38 -7.72 7.26
N ARG A 30 -29.03 -7.87 5.98
CA ARG A 30 -27.68 -7.53 5.47
C ARG A 30 -27.38 -6.04 5.64
N ASN A 31 -28.33 -5.16 5.32
CA ASN A 31 -28.14 -3.72 5.49
C ASN A 31 -28.02 -3.33 6.97
N ILE A 32 -28.79 -3.96 7.87
CA ILE A 32 -28.69 -3.76 9.32
C ILE A 32 -27.35 -4.32 9.84
N ALA A 33 -26.91 -5.49 9.37
CA ALA A 33 -25.63 -6.07 9.75
C ALA A 33 -24.45 -5.24 9.26
N GLN A 34 -24.50 -4.71 8.03
CA GLN A 34 -23.53 -3.72 7.53
C GLN A 34 -23.53 -2.46 8.40
N HIS A 35 -24.69 -1.90 8.75
CA HIS A 35 -24.78 -0.73 9.64
C HIS A 35 -24.21 -0.98 11.04
N ILE A 36 -24.42 -2.16 11.63
CA ILE A 36 -23.83 -2.54 12.93
C ILE A 36 -22.32 -2.74 12.80
N SER A 37 -21.85 -3.27 11.68
CA SER A 37 -20.44 -3.55 11.42
C SER A 37 -19.58 -2.29 11.33
N ILE A 38 -20.19 -1.18 10.94
CA ILE A 38 -19.57 0.13 10.72
C ILE A 38 -19.43 0.94 12.04
N MET A 39 -20.01 0.47 13.14
CA MET A 39 -20.02 1.20 14.43
C MET A 39 -19.10 0.57 15.48
N ASP A 40 -18.50 1.40 16.34
CA ASP A 40 -17.79 0.93 17.54
C ASP A 40 -18.75 0.58 18.70
N SER A 41 -18.18 0.13 19.83
CA SER A 41 -18.94 -0.20 21.05
C SER A 41 -19.78 0.94 21.62
N ASP A 42 -19.48 2.18 21.23
CA ASP A 42 -20.14 3.40 21.68
C ASP A 42 -21.09 3.96 20.60
N GLY A 43 -21.29 3.23 19.50
CA GLY A 43 -22.16 3.60 18.38
C GLY A 43 -21.57 4.60 17.40
N LYS A 44 -20.24 4.83 17.38
CA LYS A 44 -19.59 5.75 16.44
C LYS A 44 -19.14 5.05 15.17
N GLU A 45 -19.37 5.70 14.03
CA GLU A 45 -18.95 5.24 12.71
C GLU A 45 -17.41 5.16 12.59
N LEU A 46 -16.86 3.95 12.46
CA LEU A 46 -15.43 3.68 12.26
C LEU A 46 -15.02 3.77 10.79
N ILE A 47 -15.96 3.51 9.88
CA ILE A 47 -15.77 3.55 8.43
C ILE A 47 -16.96 4.26 7.79
N SER A 48 -16.75 5.45 7.25
CA SER A 48 -17.78 6.14 6.45
C SER A 48 -17.47 6.02 4.97
N VAL A 49 -18.49 5.97 4.12
CA VAL A 49 -18.34 5.90 2.66
C VAL A 49 -19.05 7.06 1.96
N ILE A 50 -18.41 7.62 0.94
CA ILE A 50 -19.04 8.57 0.02
C ILE A 50 -18.78 8.15 -1.43
N GLN A 51 -19.70 8.50 -2.33
CA GLN A 51 -19.36 8.54 -3.76
C GLN A 51 -18.40 9.70 -3.98
N TRP A 52 -17.20 9.39 -4.46
CA TRP A 52 -16.11 10.36 -4.62
C TRP A 52 -15.95 10.83 -6.07
N GLY A 53 -16.25 9.98 -7.03
CA GLY A 53 -16.21 10.31 -8.46
C GLY A 53 -16.80 9.18 -9.32
N CYS A 54 -16.55 9.22 -10.62
CA CYS A 54 -16.93 8.16 -11.54
C CYS A 54 -15.91 7.96 -12.65
N ILE A 55 -15.84 6.75 -13.18
CA ILE A 55 -15.11 6.41 -14.42
C ILE A 55 -16.13 5.84 -15.39
N GLY A 56 -16.50 6.64 -16.39
CA GLY A 56 -17.66 6.33 -17.23
C GLY A 56 -18.91 6.19 -16.37
N ASN A 57 -19.53 5.02 -16.38
CA ASN A 57 -20.73 4.72 -15.58
C ASN A 57 -20.43 4.02 -14.24
N GLN A 58 -19.16 3.76 -13.92
CA GLN A 58 -18.77 3.08 -12.68
C GLN A 58 -18.48 4.11 -11.59
N SER A 59 -19.18 3.99 -10.46
CA SER A 59 -18.94 4.83 -9.28
C SER A 59 -17.59 4.50 -8.64
N ILE A 60 -16.86 5.55 -8.25
CA ILE A 60 -15.69 5.42 -7.39
C ILE A 60 -16.07 5.89 -5.99
N GLU A 61 -15.90 5.01 -5.03
CA GLU A 61 -16.23 5.28 -3.63
C GLU A 61 -14.95 5.64 -2.87
N LYS A 62 -15.07 6.54 -1.90
CA LYS A 62 -14.04 6.84 -0.90
C LYS A 62 -14.54 6.39 0.46
N TYR A 63 -13.73 5.57 1.12
CA TYR A 63 -13.91 5.10 2.48
C TYR A 63 -12.97 5.86 3.41
N THR A 64 -13.49 6.38 4.50
CA THR A 64 -12.70 7.02 5.55
C THR A 64 -12.72 6.15 6.80
N LEU A 65 -11.57 5.58 7.14
CA LEU A 65 -11.35 4.82 8.37
C LEU A 65 -10.93 5.81 9.47
N LYS A 66 -11.53 5.72 10.65
CA LYS A 66 -11.26 6.61 11.78
C LYS A 66 -10.99 5.83 13.06
N ASN A 67 -10.14 6.38 13.93
CA ASN A 67 -9.99 5.87 15.29
C ASN A 67 -10.28 6.93 16.36
N LYS A 68 -10.38 6.48 17.61
CA LYS A 68 -10.76 7.35 18.75
C LYS A 68 -9.72 8.41 19.09
N VAL A 69 -8.48 8.25 18.64
CA VAL A 69 -7.39 9.20 18.89
C VAL A 69 -7.25 10.26 17.78
N GLY A 70 -8.22 10.32 16.86
CA GLY A 70 -8.34 11.38 15.85
C GLY A 70 -7.46 11.15 14.62
N GLN A 71 -6.99 9.93 14.38
CA GLN A 71 -6.33 9.57 13.13
C GLN A 71 -7.36 9.11 12.11
N GLU A 72 -7.13 9.48 10.86
CA GLU A 72 -8.03 9.14 9.76
C GLU A 72 -7.24 8.70 8.52
N VAL A 73 -7.78 7.72 7.79
CA VAL A 73 -7.20 7.21 6.54
C VAL A 73 -8.30 7.15 5.49
N ASP A 74 -8.07 7.78 4.34
CA ASP A 74 -9.00 7.76 3.21
C ASP A 74 -8.51 6.81 2.13
N ILE A 75 -9.38 5.92 1.66
CA ILE A 75 -9.07 4.89 0.67
C ILE A 75 -10.13 4.91 -0.42
N ILE A 76 -9.73 4.85 -1.69
CA ILE A 76 -10.65 4.82 -2.82
C ILE A 76 -10.66 3.45 -3.50
N THR A 77 -11.77 3.10 -4.14
CA THR A 77 -11.93 1.81 -4.85
C THR A 77 -11.05 1.70 -6.10
N TYR A 78 -10.67 2.83 -6.71
CA TYR A 78 -9.70 2.84 -7.80
C TYR A 78 -8.29 2.56 -7.28
N GLY A 79 -7.71 1.45 -7.70
CA GLY A 79 -6.37 1.00 -7.31
C GLY A 79 -6.23 0.56 -5.85
N ALA A 80 -7.34 0.45 -5.10
CA ALA A 80 -7.31 0.28 -3.65
C ALA A 80 -6.34 1.30 -3.01
N THR A 81 -6.51 2.56 -3.38
CA THR A 81 -5.51 3.62 -3.21
C THR A 81 -5.73 4.38 -1.90
N ILE A 82 -4.67 4.50 -1.09
CA ILE A 82 -4.66 5.41 0.05
C ILE A 82 -4.51 6.85 -0.48
N THR A 83 -5.50 7.69 -0.24
CA THR A 83 -5.52 9.09 -0.71
C THR A 83 -5.10 10.09 0.36
N SER A 84 -5.22 9.72 1.64
CA SER A 84 -4.85 10.56 2.78
C SER A 84 -4.55 9.72 4.03
N ILE A 85 -3.62 10.19 4.85
CA ILE A 85 -3.37 9.70 6.22
C ILE A 85 -3.19 10.94 7.11
N ARG A 86 -4.21 11.24 7.92
CA ARG A 86 -4.22 12.41 8.80
C ARG A 86 -3.82 12.02 10.22
N ILE A 87 -2.72 12.57 10.72
CA ILE A 87 -2.21 12.30 12.07
C ILE A 87 -1.75 13.58 12.79
N PRO A 88 -1.90 13.66 14.13
CA PRO A 88 -1.43 14.80 14.92
C PRO A 88 0.10 14.88 14.97
N ASP A 89 0.64 16.07 15.23
CA ASP A 89 2.03 16.31 15.64
C ASP A 89 2.14 16.47 17.17
N LYS A 90 3.36 16.71 17.69
CA LYS A 90 3.61 16.94 19.12
C LYS A 90 2.96 18.20 19.72
N TYR A 91 2.38 19.06 18.88
CA TYR A 91 1.63 20.25 19.28
C TYR A 91 0.11 20.07 19.10
N GLY A 92 -0.34 18.90 18.64
CA GLY A 92 -1.74 18.60 18.37
C GLY A 92 -2.24 19.03 16.99
N ASN A 93 -1.39 19.55 16.11
CA ASN A 93 -1.79 19.92 14.75
C ASN A 93 -1.90 18.68 13.86
N ILE A 94 -3.06 18.49 13.26
CA ILE A 94 -3.31 17.40 12.32
C ILE A 94 -2.82 17.81 10.93
N ALA A 95 -2.02 16.96 10.30
CA ALA A 95 -1.68 17.09 8.89
C ALA A 95 -1.87 15.75 8.18
N ASP A 96 -2.23 15.84 6.91
CA ASP A 96 -2.15 14.71 5.99
C ASP A 96 -0.68 14.49 5.61
N ILE A 97 -0.16 13.28 5.84
CA ILE A 97 1.25 12.93 5.71
C ILE A 97 1.57 12.12 4.44
N VAL A 98 0.62 11.94 3.53
CA VAL A 98 0.89 11.28 2.25
C VAL A 98 0.63 12.20 1.06
N LEU A 99 1.40 12.09 -0.01
CA LEU A 99 1.10 12.75 -1.27
C LEU A 99 -0.12 12.11 -1.94
N GLY A 100 -0.74 12.84 -2.87
CA GLY A 100 -1.91 12.39 -3.61
C GLY A 100 -2.66 13.56 -4.24
N PHE A 101 -3.87 13.27 -4.71
CA PHE A 101 -4.75 14.19 -5.44
C PHE A 101 -6.13 14.37 -4.79
N ASP A 102 -6.86 15.39 -5.23
CA ASP A 102 -8.20 15.72 -4.70
C ASP A 102 -9.33 15.09 -5.52
N SER A 103 -9.05 14.62 -6.74
CA SER A 103 -10.07 14.01 -7.61
C SER A 103 -9.61 12.73 -8.31
N ILE A 104 -10.58 11.90 -8.74
CA ILE A 104 -10.31 10.67 -9.48
C ILE A 104 -9.66 10.95 -10.83
N GLU A 105 -10.02 12.05 -11.49
CA GLU A 105 -9.47 12.44 -12.78
C GLU A 105 -7.95 12.60 -12.70
N GLU A 106 -7.45 13.20 -11.61
CA GLU A 106 -6.01 13.36 -11.37
C GLU A 106 -5.31 12.02 -11.12
N TYR A 107 -5.91 11.10 -10.36
CA TYR A 107 -5.35 9.74 -10.17
C TYR A 107 -5.28 8.93 -11.47
N MET A 108 -6.15 9.21 -12.45
CA MET A 108 -6.14 8.55 -13.76
C MET A 108 -5.12 9.16 -14.74
N MET A 109 -4.52 10.29 -14.41
CA MET A 109 -3.60 10.96 -15.35
C MET A 109 -2.28 10.19 -15.47
N PRO A 110 -1.66 10.16 -16.66
CA PRO A 110 -0.38 9.48 -16.87
C PRO A 110 0.79 10.01 -16.04
N TYR A 111 0.69 11.24 -15.53
CA TYR A 111 1.72 11.82 -14.66
C TYR A 111 1.67 11.28 -13.22
N ASN A 112 0.60 10.57 -12.82
CA ASN A 112 0.48 9.99 -11.50
C ASN A 112 1.53 8.87 -11.32
N PRO A 113 2.54 9.04 -10.46
CA PRO A 113 3.60 8.05 -10.25
C PRO A 113 3.16 7.02 -9.20
N TYR A 114 1.94 6.50 -9.35
CA TYR A 114 1.33 5.49 -8.46
C TYR A 114 1.03 5.95 -7.03
N PHE A 115 0.74 7.24 -6.79
CA PHE A 115 0.50 7.77 -5.43
C PHE A 115 -0.51 6.91 -4.64
N GLY A 116 -0.03 6.26 -3.57
CA GLY A 116 -0.86 5.56 -2.59
C GLY A 116 -1.47 4.25 -3.05
N ALA A 117 -1.24 3.84 -4.31
CA ALA A 117 -1.96 2.73 -4.92
C ALA A 117 -1.48 1.37 -4.42
N THR A 118 -2.36 0.37 -4.46
CA THR A 118 -1.93 -1.03 -4.37
C THR A 118 -1.37 -1.46 -5.71
N ILE A 119 -0.13 -1.95 -5.70
CA ILE A 119 0.55 -2.43 -6.89
C ILE A 119 0.40 -3.95 -7.05
N GLY A 120 0.15 -4.38 -8.28
CA GLY A 120 0.16 -5.79 -8.68
C GLY A 120 -0.08 -5.93 -10.19
N ARG A 121 0.09 -7.10 -10.80
CA ARG A 121 0.29 -8.42 -10.17
C ARG A 121 1.68 -8.63 -9.55
N VAL A 122 2.70 -7.98 -10.12
CA VAL A 122 4.08 -7.98 -9.60
C VAL A 122 4.58 -6.55 -9.46
N ALA A 123 4.90 -6.16 -8.23
CA ALA A 123 5.52 -4.88 -7.90
C ALA A 123 6.97 -4.80 -8.39
N ASN A 124 7.40 -3.56 -8.64
CA ASN A 124 8.70 -3.21 -9.19
C ASN A 124 8.93 -3.84 -10.58
N ARG A 125 10.19 -4.00 -10.99
CA ARG A 125 10.56 -4.30 -12.37
C ARG A 125 10.71 -5.80 -12.66
N ILE A 126 10.30 -6.22 -13.85
CA ILE A 126 10.69 -7.47 -14.50
C ILE A 126 11.50 -7.12 -15.76
N LYS A 127 12.75 -7.60 -15.80
CA LYS A 127 13.72 -7.31 -16.85
C LYS A 127 13.16 -7.73 -18.22
N LYS A 128 13.27 -6.83 -19.20
CA LYS A 128 12.81 -7.03 -20.59
C LYS A 128 11.31 -7.36 -20.74
N GLY A 129 10.52 -7.21 -19.68
CA GLY A 129 9.12 -7.63 -19.66
C GLY A 129 8.95 -9.10 -20.02
N GLU A 130 9.84 -9.98 -19.57
CA GLU A 130 9.74 -11.41 -19.84
C GLU A 130 10.26 -12.26 -18.69
N PHE A 131 9.71 -13.46 -18.58
CA PHE A 131 10.19 -14.49 -17.66
C PHE A 131 9.90 -15.89 -18.22
N THR A 132 10.55 -16.90 -17.63
CA THR A 132 10.31 -18.31 -17.97
C THR A 132 9.74 -19.05 -16.78
N LEU A 133 8.62 -19.75 -16.97
CA LEU A 133 7.98 -20.55 -15.94
C LEU A 133 7.69 -21.95 -16.49
N LYS A 134 8.22 -22.98 -15.82
CA LYS A 134 8.07 -24.40 -16.21
C LYS A 134 8.41 -24.63 -17.70
N GLY A 135 9.50 -24.02 -18.16
CA GLY A 135 10.00 -24.13 -19.54
C GLY A 135 9.24 -23.29 -20.59
N LYS A 136 8.15 -22.62 -20.21
CA LYS A 136 7.41 -21.71 -21.11
C LYS A 136 7.84 -20.26 -20.88
N LYS A 137 8.15 -19.56 -21.97
CA LYS A 137 8.44 -18.13 -21.96
C LYS A 137 7.14 -17.31 -21.98
N TYR A 138 7.08 -16.29 -21.14
CA TYR A 138 5.99 -15.33 -21.05
C TYR A 138 6.51 -13.94 -21.40
N HIS A 139 5.67 -13.18 -22.12
CA HIS A 139 5.93 -11.80 -22.47
C HIS A 139 4.87 -10.93 -21.81
N LEU A 140 5.34 -9.93 -21.07
CA LEU A 140 4.55 -8.95 -20.36
C LEU A 140 4.54 -7.63 -21.14
N THR A 141 3.57 -6.78 -20.85
CA THR A 141 3.53 -5.42 -21.38
C THR A 141 4.80 -4.66 -20.99
N LYS A 142 5.42 -3.95 -21.93
CA LYS A 142 6.56 -3.09 -21.65
C LYS A 142 6.06 -1.65 -21.48
N ASN A 143 5.93 -1.22 -20.24
CA ASN A 143 5.44 0.11 -19.88
C ASN A 143 6.55 1.05 -19.39
N GLU A 144 7.78 0.56 -19.23
CA GLU A 144 8.94 1.37 -18.88
C GLU A 144 10.13 0.97 -19.74
N GLY A 145 10.32 1.67 -20.87
CA GLY A 145 11.37 1.35 -21.83
C GLY A 145 11.22 -0.08 -22.36
N GLN A 146 12.22 -0.93 -22.08
CA GLN A 146 12.16 -2.36 -22.42
C GLN A 146 11.65 -3.24 -21.29
N ASN A 147 11.45 -2.70 -20.09
CA ASN A 147 11.10 -3.44 -18.89
C ASN A 147 9.59 -3.38 -18.61
N HIS A 148 9.14 -4.25 -17.72
CA HIS A 148 7.79 -4.25 -17.19
C HIS A 148 7.84 -3.74 -15.75
N LEU A 149 7.04 -2.73 -15.42
CA LEU A 149 7.05 -2.07 -14.12
C LEU A 149 5.64 -2.12 -13.49
N HIS A 150 5.58 -2.47 -12.21
CA HIS A 150 4.38 -2.33 -11.36
C HIS A 150 3.11 -2.98 -11.95
N GLY A 151 3.27 -4.14 -12.58
CA GLY A 151 2.16 -4.90 -13.14
C GLY A 151 1.68 -4.47 -14.53
N GLY A 152 2.30 -3.45 -15.15
CA GLY A 152 2.07 -3.09 -16.55
C GLY A 152 1.26 -1.81 -16.75
N THR A 153 0.79 -1.59 -17.98
CA THR A 153 0.10 -0.34 -18.36
C THR A 153 -1.26 -0.20 -17.67
N LYS A 154 -1.97 -1.32 -17.51
CA LYS A 154 -3.23 -1.43 -16.76
C LYS A 154 -3.05 -2.33 -15.54
N GLY A 155 -1.96 -2.10 -14.79
CA GLY A 155 -1.69 -2.74 -13.51
C GLY A 155 -2.81 -2.54 -12.49
N TRP A 156 -2.77 -3.28 -11.37
CA TRP A 156 -3.87 -3.30 -10.41
C TRP A 156 -4.15 -1.95 -9.73
N ASN A 157 -3.17 -1.04 -9.75
CA ASN A 157 -3.29 0.36 -9.34
C ASN A 157 -4.30 1.16 -10.19
N SER A 158 -4.60 0.70 -11.40
CA SER A 158 -5.45 1.40 -12.37
C SER A 158 -6.81 0.71 -12.59
N LYS A 159 -7.14 -0.26 -11.74
CA LYS A 159 -8.39 -1.02 -11.79
C LYS A 159 -9.35 -0.58 -10.70
N ILE A 160 -10.65 -0.73 -10.94
CA ILE A 160 -11.67 -0.50 -9.91
C ILE A 160 -11.85 -1.80 -9.13
N TRP A 161 -11.60 -1.76 -7.84
CA TRP A 161 -11.77 -2.88 -6.92
C TRP A 161 -13.19 -2.91 -6.38
N HIS A 162 -13.72 -4.12 -6.17
CA HIS A 162 -15.00 -4.30 -5.49
C HIS A 162 -14.79 -4.14 -3.98
N ALA A 163 -15.54 -3.24 -3.36
CA ALA A 163 -15.43 -2.97 -1.93
C ALA A 163 -16.56 -3.62 -1.13
N ASP A 164 -16.21 -4.13 0.04
CA ASP A 164 -17.13 -4.60 1.08
C ASP A 164 -16.58 -4.18 2.44
N VAL A 165 -17.46 -3.77 3.36
CA VAL A 165 -17.08 -3.44 4.74
C VAL A 165 -17.47 -4.58 5.66
N GLN A 166 -16.48 -5.13 6.35
CA GLN A 166 -16.63 -6.25 7.27
C GLN A 166 -16.16 -5.85 8.65
N TYR A 167 -17.10 -5.57 9.54
CA TYR A 167 -16.80 -4.96 10.84
C TYR A 167 -16.02 -3.66 10.63
N ASN A 168 -14.89 -3.50 11.32
CA ASN A 168 -14.00 -2.35 11.20
C ASN A 168 -12.92 -2.53 10.11
N GLN A 169 -13.17 -3.36 9.09
CA GLN A 169 -12.25 -3.60 7.98
C GLN A 169 -12.89 -3.24 6.65
N LEU A 170 -12.11 -2.55 5.80
CA LEU A 170 -12.44 -2.37 4.39
C LEU A 170 -11.78 -3.48 3.59
N VAL A 171 -12.58 -4.32 2.94
CA VAL A 171 -12.11 -5.41 2.07
C VAL A 171 -12.31 -5.00 0.62
N LEU A 172 -11.22 -4.88 -0.13
CA LEU A 172 -11.21 -4.58 -1.55
C LEU A 172 -10.78 -5.83 -2.31
N SER A 173 -11.55 -6.25 -3.31
CA SER A 173 -11.26 -7.45 -4.10
C SER A 173 -11.20 -7.16 -5.60
N LEU A 174 -10.32 -7.88 -6.30
CA LEU A 174 -10.09 -7.74 -7.74
C LEU A 174 -9.91 -9.11 -8.39
N LEU A 175 -10.63 -9.33 -9.49
CA LEU A 175 -10.35 -10.41 -10.43
C LEU A 175 -9.40 -9.89 -11.52
N SER A 176 -8.28 -10.58 -11.70
CA SER A 176 -7.28 -10.34 -12.75
C SER A 176 -7.23 -11.61 -13.60
N GLU A 177 -7.83 -11.57 -14.79
CA GLU A 177 -8.02 -12.74 -15.65
C GLU A 177 -6.70 -13.32 -16.19
N ASP A 178 -6.74 -14.57 -16.66
CA ASP A 178 -5.63 -15.20 -17.38
C ASP A 178 -5.23 -14.35 -18.61
N GLY A 179 -3.95 -14.02 -18.71
CA GLY A 179 -3.40 -13.16 -19.76
C GLY A 179 -3.44 -11.66 -19.46
N ASP A 180 -4.02 -11.23 -18.33
CA ASP A 180 -3.98 -9.84 -17.88
C ASP A 180 -2.53 -9.34 -17.80
N GLU A 181 -2.20 -8.31 -18.58
CA GLU A 181 -0.84 -7.76 -18.75
C GLU A 181 0.24 -8.80 -19.15
N GLY A 182 -0.19 -9.96 -19.66
CA GLY A 182 0.66 -11.07 -20.09
C GLY A 182 0.90 -12.17 -19.05
N TYR A 183 0.34 -12.05 -17.84
CA TYR A 183 0.53 -13.01 -16.76
C TYR A 183 -0.39 -14.24 -16.91
N PRO A 184 0.09 -15.47 -16.64
CA PRO A 184 -0.75 -16.67 -16.66
C PRO A 184 -1.66 -16.78 -15.43
N GLY A 185 -2.83 -17.38 -15.62
CA GLY A 185 -3.78 -17.77 -14.59
C GLY A 185 -4.66 -16.62 -14.14
N ASP A 186 -5.95 -16.94 -13.96
CA ASP A 186 -6.86 -16.06 -13.24
C ASP A 186 -6.38 -15.91 -11.81
N THR A 187 -6.49 -14.70 -11.31
CA THR A 187 -6.02 -14.29 -10.00
C THR A 187 -7.12 -13.54 -9.28
N ILE A 188 -7.45 -13.97 -8.07
CA ILE A 188 -8.34 -13.24 -7.16
C ILE A 188 -7.46 -12.63 -6.09
N ALA A 189 -7.36 -11.31 -6.10
CA ALA A 189 -6.65 -10.53 -5.10
C ALA A 189 -7.62 -9.89 -4.12
N SER A 190 -7.22 -9.81 -2.85
CA SER A 190 -7.92 -9.08 -1.81
C SER A 190 -6.94 -8.23 -1.03
N VAL A 191 -7.30 -6.97 -0.77
CA VAL A 191 -6.58 -6.06 0.12
C VAL A 191 -7.53 -5.63 1.23
N ILE A 192 -7.12 -5.84 2.46
CA ILE A 192 -7.91 -5.57 3.65
C ILE A 192 -7.22 -4.46 4.42
N PHE A 193 -7.92 -3.35 4.62
CA PHE A 193 -7.45 -2.22 5.41
C PHE A 193 -8.18 -2.17 6.75
N GLN A 194 -7.42 -1.97 7.81
CA GLN A 194 -7.95 -1.79 9.15
C GLN A 194 -7.14 -0.73 9.89
N LEU A 195 -7.81 0.31 10.39
CA LEU A 195 -7.21 1.27 11.30
C LEU A 195 -7.54 0.87 12.74
N THR A 196 -6.55 0.48 13.51
CA THR A 196 -6.75 0.06 14.90
C THR A 196 -6.91 1.26 15.83
N LYS A 197 -7.47 1.00 17.02
CA LYS A 197 -7.59 1.98 18.10
C LYS A 197 -6.24 2.52 18.59
N ASP A 198 -5.16 1.75 18.42
CA ASP A 198 -3.81 2.06 18.91
C ASP A 198 -2.94 2.76 17.84
N GLY A 199 -3.57 3.17 16.74
CA GLY A 199 -2.95 3.96 15.68
C GLY A 199 -2.10 3.17 14.68
N GLU A 200 -2.49 1.92 14.46
CA GLU A 200 -1.88 1.05 13.46
C GLU A 200 -2.80 0.95 12.24
N LEU A 201 -2.31 1.35 11.07
CA LEU A 201 -2.93 1.00 9.79
C LEU A 201 -2.39 -0.36 9.35
N CYS A 202 -3.21 -1.39 9.50
CA CYS A 202 -2.93 -2.74 9.04
C CYS A 202 -3.44 -2.92 7.62
N ILE A 203 -2.57 -3.42 6.73
CA ILE A 203 -2.90 -3.79 5.36
C ILE A 203 -2.55 -5.27 5.19
N GLU A 204 -3.55 -6.08 4.87
CA GLU A 204 -3.38 -7.50 4.57
C GLU A 204 -3.72 -7.73 3.09
N MET A 205 -2.82 -8.38 2.37
CA MET A 205 -2.93 -8.65 0.94
C MET A 205 -2.92 -10.15 0.72
N LYS A 206 -3.99 -10.68 0.13
CA LYS A 206 -4.17 -12.11 -0.14
C LYS A 206 -4.39 -12.35 -1.61
N VAL A 207 -3.78 -13.40 -2.15
CA VAL A 207 -3.96 -13.77 -3.55
C VAL A 207 -4.14 -15.28 -3.72
N PHE A 208 -5.10 -15.64 -4.57
CA PHE A 208 -5.38 -17.00 -5.04
C PHE A 208 -5.25 -17.05 -6.56
N VAL A 209 -4.75 -18.16 -7.09
CA VAL A 209 -4.47 -18.31 -8.53
C VAL A 209 -4.96 -19.65 -9.08
N THR A 210 -5.36 -19.66 -10.36
CA THR A 210 -5.77 -20.90 -11.08
C THR A 210 -4.61 -21.58 -11.80
N LYS A 211 -3.52 -20.85 -12.09
CA LYS A 211 -2.27 -21.38 -12.66
C LYS A 211 -1.08 -20.81 -11.90
N ALA A 212 0.05 -21.49 -11.95
CA ALA A 212 1.29 -20.98 -11.40
C ALA A 212 1.65 -19.64 -12.05
N THR A 213 1.96 -18.62 -11.24
CA THR A 213 2.22 -17.25 -11.72
C THR A 213 3.04 -16.48 -10.69
N PRO A 214 3.90 -15.52 -11.09
CA PRO A 214 4.58 -14.66 -10.14
C PRO A 214 3.58 -13.69 -9.48
N ILE A 215 3.68 -13.55 -8.15
CA ILE A 215 2.90 -12.60 -7.34
C ILE A 215 3.86 -11.79 -6.47
N ASN A 216 3.70 -10.48 -6.46
CA ASN A 216 4.38 -9.57 -5.54
C ASN A 216 3.52 -8.31 -5.38
N LEU A 217 2.85 -8.14 -4.25
CA LEU A 217 2.01 -6.97 -4.00
C LEU A 217 2.68 -6.01 -3.03
N THR A 218 2.43 -4.71 -3.20
CA THR A 218 2.81 -3.69 -2.23
C THR A 218 1.85 -2.51 -2.25
N ASN A 219 2.02 -1.55 -1.35
CA ASN A 219 1.33 -0.27 -1.37
C ASN A 219 2.34 0.87 -1.59
N HIS A 220 2.09 1.71 -2.58
CA HIS A 220 3.04 2.73 -3.05
C HIS A 220 2.73 4.12 -2.48
N SER A 221 2.48 4.20 -1.17
CA SER A 221 2.25 5.49 -0.49
C SER A 221 3.54 6.31 -0.40
N TYR A 222 3.43 7.59 -0.76
CA TYR A 222 4.51 8.58 -0.66
C TYR A 222 4.31 9.39 0.60
N PHE A 223 5.13 9.15 1.61
CA PHE A 223 5.04 9.77 2.93
C PHE A 223 5.91 11.02 3.05
N ASN A 224 5.41 12.01 3.77
CA ASN A 224 6.21 13.07 4.38
C ASN A 224 5.62 13.38 5.77
N LEU A 225 6.35 13.03 6.84
CA LEU A 225 5.87 13.17 8.22
C LEU A 225 5.84 14.64 8.69
N ALA A 226 6.35 15.58 7.90
CA ALA A 226 6.08 17.01 8.09
C ALA A 226 4.66 17.39 7.63
N GLY A 227 4.06 16.59 6.74
CA GLY A 227 2.83 16.87 6.02
C GLY A 227 3.07 16.81 4.50
N HIS A 228 2.04 16.56 3.71
CA HIS A 228 2.14 16.40 2.25
C HIS A 228 2.59 17.66 1.51
N THR A 229 2.49 18.83 2.15
CA THR A 229 3.02 20.11 1.66
C THR A 229 4.52 20.26 1.93
N GLY A 230 5.14 19.33 2.67
CA GLY A 230 6.58 19.29 2.90
C GLY A 230 7.34 19.06 1.61
N ASN A 231 8.45 19.77 1.45
CA ASN A 231 9.33 19.66 0.29
C ASN A 231 10.65 18.95 0.66
N ALA A 232 11.63 18.98 -0.25
CA ALA A 232 12.96 18.41 -0.04
C ALA A 232 13.61 18.82 1.30
N SER A 233 13.48 20.07 1.71
CA SER A 233 14.07 20.54 2.97
C SER A 233 13.45 19.88 4.21
N GLU A 234 12.17 19.52 4.17
CA GLU A 234 11.52 18.78 5.26
C GLU A 234 11.82 17.27 5.14
N LEU A 235 11.85 16.72 3.93
CA LEU A 235 12.24 15.33 3.72
C LEU A 235 13.63 15.05 4.30
N TYR A 236 14.61 15.93 4.06
CA TYR A 236 15.99 15.75 4.50
C TYR A 236 16.17 15.74 6.02
N LYS A 237 15.20 16.27 6.78
CA LYS A 237 15.20 16.21 8.25
C LYS A 237 14.76 14.86 8.80
N HIS A 238 14.17 14.00 7.97
CA HIS A 238 13.72 12.68 8.41
C HIS A 238 14.92 11.82 8.80
N GLN A 239 14.74 11.07 9.87
CA GLN A 239 15.71 10.09 10.36
C GLN A 239 15.19 8.70 10.05
N PHE A 240 16.00 7.87 9.43
CA PHE A 240 15.65 6.52 9.02
C PHE A 240 16.45 5.48 9.78
N THR A 241 15.80 4.38 10.11
CA THR A 241 16.41 3.13 10.53
C THR A 241 15.76 2.00 9.75
N ILE A 242 16.53 1.21 9.00
CA ILE A 242 16.04 0.07 8.22
C ILE A 242 16.76 -1.19 8.72
N ASN A 243 15.98 -2.21 9.09
CA ASN A 243 16.51 -3.47 9.61
C ASN A 243 16.90 -4.42 8.46
N ALA A 244 18.00 -4.08 7.79
CA ALA A 244 18.52 -4.81 6.65
C ALA A 244 20.05 -4.81 6.67
N ASP A 245 20.64 -6.00 6.53
CA ASP A 245 22.10 -6.16 6.41
C ASP A 245 22.59 -6.16 4.96
N HIS A 246 21.67 -6.27 4.00
CA HIS A 246 22.01 -6.33 2.57
C HIS A 246 21.03 -5.52 1.71
N TRP A 247 21.40 -5.28 0.45
CA TRP A 247 20.56 -4.67 -0.57
C TRP A 247 20.83 -5.30 -1.94
N THR A 248 19.88 -5.16 -2.87
CA THR A 248 20.03 -5.69 -4.24
C THR A 248 20.66 -4.65 -5.16
N VAL A 249 21.82 -4.96 -5.74
CA VAL A 249 22.53 -4.05 -6.65
C VAL A 249 21.81 -3.98 -7.99
N THR A 250 21.55 -2.76 -8.47
CA THR A 250 20.86 -2.51 -9.75
C THR A 250 21.81 -2.03 -10.84
N ASP A 251 21.40 -2.22 -12.09
CA ASP A 251 22.02 -1.59 -13.26
C ASP A 251 21.46 -0.18 -13.50
N ALA A 252 21.88 0.47 -14.59
CA ALA A 252 21.47 1.83 -14.94
C ALA A 252 19.97 1.97 -15.27
N GLU A 253 19.24 0.87 -15.49
CA GLU A 253 17.79 0.85 -15.69
C GLU A 253 17.05 0.50 -14.39
N SER A 254 17.72 0.57 -13.24
CA SER A 254 17.20 0.16 -11.93
C SER A 254 16.76 -1.31 -11.86
N ILE A 255 17.33 -2.18 -12.70
CA ILE A 255 17.04 -3.62 -12.67
C ILE A 255 18.06 -4.33 -11.77
N PRO A 256 17.64 -5.17 -10.81
CA PRO A 256 18.58 -5.96 -10.03
C PRO A 256 19.46 -6.85 -10.91
N THR A 257 20.76 -6.79 -10.67
CA THR A 257 21.80 -7.57 -11.36
C THR A 257 21.84 -9.03 -10.90
N GLY A 258 21.24 -9.33 -9.74
CA GLY A 258 21.35 -10.62 -9.04
C GLY A 258 22.33 -10.57 -7.87
N GLU A 259 23.19 -9.54 -7.80
CA GLU A 259 24.10 -9.34 -6.67
C GLU A 259 23.34 -8.84 -5.43
N ILE A 260 23.54 -9.52 -4.31
CA ILE A 260 23.11 -9.11 -2.96
C ILE A 260 24.36 -8.63 -2.23
N ARG A 261 24.41 -7.35 -1.87
CA ARG A 261 25.60 -6.72 -1.29
C ARG A 261 25.34 -6.32 0.15
N SER A 262 26.32 -6.52 1.04
CA SER A 262 26.26 -6.03 2.42
C SER A 262 26.11 -4.50 2.43
N VAL A 263 25.35 -3.99 3.41
CA VAL A 263 25.26 -2.55 3.67
C VAL A 263 26.51 -2.00 4.38
N ASP A 264 27.32 -2.87 5.00
CA ASP A 264 28.47 -2.49 5.83
C ASP A 264 29.39 -1.49 5.15
N ASN A 265 29.76 -0.43 5.88
CA ASN A 265 30.67 0.63 5.40
C ASN A 265 30.22 1.29 4.09
N SER A 266 28.92 1.42 3.86
CA SER A 266 28.35 2.07 2.68
C SER A 266 27.27 3.08 3.04
N VAL A 267 26.91 3.94 2.08
CA VAL A 267 25.75 4.85 2.22
C VAL A 267 24.41 4.11 2.34
N MET A 268 24.39 2.80 2.08
CA MET A 268 23.22 1.96 2.30
C MET A 268 23.09 1.50 3.76
N ASP A 269 24.08 1.74 4.64
CA ASP A 269 23.98 1.35 6.04
C ASP A 269 23.04 2.27 6.82
N LEU A 270 21.75 1.90 6.81
CA LEU A 270 20.69 2.57 7.55
C LEU A 270 20.28 1.78 8.80
N ARG A 271 21.11 0.86 9.31
CA ARG A 271 20.79 0.05 10.49
C ARG A 271 20.78 0.88 11.79
N ASN A 272 21.47 2.02 11.77
CA ASN A 272 21.41 3.04 12.82
C ASN A 272 20.59 4.24 12.34
N SER A 273 19.99 4.98 13.30
CA SER A 273 19.23 6.20 13.01
C SER A 273 20.07 7.22 12.27
N THR A 274 19.74 7.46 11.01
CA THR A 274 20.51 8.28 10.08
C THR A 274 19.65 9.40 9.54
N ILE A 275 20.13 10.64 9.63
CA ILE A 275 19.45 11.81 9.04
C ILE A 275 19.59 11.72 7.52
N LEU A 276 18.48 11.74 6.79
CA LEU A 276 18.46 11.53 5.34
C LEU A 276 19.33 12.57 4.60
N GLY A 277 19.26 13.84 5.01
CA GLY A 277 20.04 14.93 4.43
C GLY A 277 21.55 14.75 4.52
N ASP A 278 22.06 13.94 5.45
CA ASP A 278 23.50 13.71 5.61
C ASP A 278 24.06 12.69 4.62
N VAL A 279 23.19 11.92 3.96
CA VAL A 279 23.57 10.77 3.13
C VAL A 279 22.98 10.78 1.72
N ILE A 280 21.82 11.39 1.51
CA ILE A 280 21.04 11.26 0.26
C ILE A 280 21.80 11.72 -0.99
N ASP A 281 22.64 12.75 -0.87
CA ASP A 281 23.46 13.30 -1.95
C ASP A 281 24.60 12.38 -2.40
N LYS A 282 25.01 11.46 -1.52
CA LYS A 282 26.07 10.45 -1.78
C LYS A 282 25.51 9.17 -2.39
N VAL A 283 24.18 8.99 -2.40
CA VAL A 283 23.54 7.81 -2.99
C VAL A 283 23.63 7.90 -4.52
N PRO A 284 24.04 6.84 -5.22
CA PRO A 284 24.05 6.84 -6.68
C PRO A 284 22.66 7.18 -7.24
N GLY A 285 22.60 8.06 -8.24
CA GLY A 285 21.34 8.60 -8.77
C GLY A 285 20.77 9.79 -7.99
N GLY A 286 21.43 10.21 -6.90
CA GLY A 286 21.06 11.40 -6.13
C GLY A 286 19.89 11.18 -5.16
N GLY A 287 19.60 9.93 -4.81
CA GLY A 287 18.54 9.53 -3.87
C GLY A 287 18.40 8.01 -3.83
N TYR A 288 17.63 7.49 -2.87
CA TYR A 288 17.39 6.05 -2.78
C TYR A 288 16.32 5.63 -3.79
N ASP A 289 16.57 4.53 -4.48
CA ASP A 289 15.60 3.73 -5.24
C ASP A 289 16.06 2.26 -5.22
N TYR A 290 16.19 1.71 -4.00
CA TYR A 290 16.81 0.41 -3.80
C TYR A 290 15.97 -0.50 -2.91
N ASN A 291 15.99 -1.80 -3.23
CA ASN A 291 15.44 -2.83 -2.38
C ASN A 291 16.46 -3.26 -1.32
N PHE A 292 16.09 -3.08 -0.06
CA PHE A 292 16.80 -3.59 1.10
C PHE A 292 16.32 -4.99 1.43
N CYS A 293 17.27 -5.90 1.68
CA CYS A 293 17.04 -7.29 2.06
C CYS A 293 16.85 -7.36 3.58
N LEU A 294 15.61 -7.59 4.02
CA LEU A 294 15.23 -7.50 5.42
C LEU A 294 15.71 -8.70 6.21
N THR A 295 16.16 -8.44 7.43
CA THR A 295 16.52 -9.47 8.41
C THR A 295 15.25 -9.92 9.11
N MET A 296 14.75 -11.11 8.73
CA MET A 296 13.49 -11.67 9.22
C MET A 296 13.76 -12.72 10.30
N ASN A 297 12.91 -12.79 11.32
CA ASN A 297 12.92 -13.91 12.26
C ASN A 297 12.45 -15.19 11.55
N ASP A 298 12.95 -16.37 11.98
CA ASP A 298 12.71 -17.68 11.36
C ASP A 298 11.26 -18.20 11.44
N THR A 299 10.35 -17.43 12.04
CA THR A 299 8.94 -17.79 12.23
C THR A 299 8.08 -17.32 11.05
N GLU A 300 7.55 -18.30 10.30
CA GLU A 300 6.68 -18.06 9.15
C GLU A 300 5.46 -17.20 9.53
N ASN A 301 5.18 -16.15 8.77
CA ASN A 301 4.09 -15.17 8.96
C ASN A 301 4.21 -14.23 10.18
N GLU A 302 5.32 -14.22 10.92
CA GLU A 302 5.53 -13.20 11.95
C GLU A 302 5.88 -11.84 11.33
N LYS A 303 5.30 -10.76 11.87
CA LYS A 303 5.57 -9.40 11.40
C LYS A 303 6.82 -8.89 12.11
N ASN A 304 7.88 -8.63 11.37
CA ASN A 304 9.13 -8.07 11.89
C ASN A 304 9.07 -6.55 11.85
N LEU A 305 9.77 -5.87 12.76
CA LEU A 305 10.02 -4.43 12.61
C LEU A 305 11.03 -4.26 11.47
N VAL A 306 10.61 -3.63 10.37
CA VAL A 306 11.43 -3.51 9.16
C VAL A 306 12.02 -2.11 8.99
N ALA A 307 11.31 -1.07 9.44
CA ALA A 307 11.80 0.30 9.39
C ALA A 307 11.21 1.17 10.51
N THR A 308 11.97 2.17 10.94
CA THR A 308 11.50 3.30 11.76
C THR A 308 11.89 4.60 11.06
N VAL A 309 10.95 5.53 10.98
CA VAL A 309 11.16 6.88 10.44
C VAL A 309 10.69 7.90 11.46
N LEU A 310 11.50 8.93 11.71
CA LEU A 310 11.16 10.04 12.61
C LEU A 310 11.33 11.36 11.88
N HIS A 311 10.39 12.27 12.04
CA HIS A 311 10.58 13.68 11.69
C HIS A 311 10.68 14.54 12.95
N PRO A 312 11.87 15.01 13.35
CA PRO A 312 12.09 15.66 14.65
C PRO A 312 11.25 16.93 14.88
N THR A 313 11.03 17.71 13.82
CA THR A 313 10.32 19.00 13.90
C THR A 313 8.85 18.81 14.31
N SER A 314 8.12 17.93 13.61
CA SER A 314 6.73 17.59 13.96
C SER A 314 6.66 16.62 15.15
N GLY A 315 7.73 15.86 15.40
CA GLY A 315 7.74 14.79 16.38
C GLY A 315 6.97 13.54 15.94
N ARG A 316 6.44 13.52 14.71
CA ARG A 316 5.76 12.33 14.17
C ARG A 316 6.77 11.24 13.86
N TYR A 317 6.43 10.01 14.19
CA TYR A 317 7.17 8.83 13.75
C TYR A 317 6.27 7.81 13.05
N LEU A 318 6.89 6.99 12.22
CA LEU A 318 6.33 5.83 11.55
C LEU A 318 7.20 4.61 11.88
N LYS A 319 6.60 3.55 12.43
CA LYS A 319 7.20 2.22 12.46
C LYS A 319 6.49 1.33 11.44
N VAL A 320 7.27 0.64 10.62
CA VAL A 320 6.76 -0.30 9.62
C VAL A 320 7.04 -1.71 10.09
N PHE A 321 6.01 -2.55 10.11
CA PHE A 321 6.16 -3.98 10.35
C PHE A 321 5.67 -4.77 9.15
N SER A 322 6.35 -5.85 8.78
CA SER A 322 5.95 -6.68 7.65
C SER A 322 6.44 -8.12 7.74
N ASN A 323 5.80 -9.00 6.97
CA ASN A 323 6.24 -10.37 6.74
C ASN A 323 7.01 -10.53 5.40
N GLN A 324 7.29 -9.45 4.68
CA GLN A 324 7.99 -9.49 3.39
C GLN A 324 9.51 -9.58 3.54
N PRO A 325 10.21 -10.23 2.58
CA PRO A 325 11.66 -10.38 2.65
C PRO A 325 12.41 -9.10 2.27
N GLY A 326 11.76 -8.15 1.61
CA GLY A 326 12.39 -6.90 1.17
C GLY A 326 11.54 -5.67 1.39
N ILE A 327 12.19 -4.51 1.27
CA ILE A 327 11.54 -3.20 1.26
C ILE A 327 12.20 -2.30 0.22
N GLN A 328 11.42 -1.76 -0.72
CA GLN A 328 11.89 -0.68 -1.58
C GLN A 328 11.91 0.61 -0.75
N PHE A 329 13.07 1.23 -0.64
CA PHE A 329 13.19 2.59 -0.14
C PHE A 329 13.42 3.54 -1.32
N TYR A 330 12.44 4.38 -1.57
CA TYR A 330 12.45 5.32 -2.68
C TYR A 330 12.21 6.75 -2.19
N THR A 331 13.09 7.70 -2.56
CA THR A 331 13.02 9.10 -2.10
C THR A 331 12.41 10.06 -3.12
N ALA A 332 11.48 9.58 -3.96
CA ALA A 332 10.75 10.41 -4.92
C ALA A 332 11.66 11.14 -5.93
N ASN A 333 12.72 10.48 -6.38
CA ASN A 333 13.79 11.03 -7.22
C ASN A 333 13.30 11.47 -8.61
N PHE A 334 12.24 10.83 -9.12
CA PHE A 334 11.69 11.06 -10.45
C PHE A 334 10.50 12.03 -10.48
N LEU A 335 10.12 12.61 -9.33
CA LEU A 335 9.22 13.77 -9.35
C LEU A 335 9.91 14.96 -10.03
N PRO A 336 9.16 15.92 -10.61
CA PRO A 336 9.75 17.04 -11.34
C PRO A 336 10.74 17.84 -10.49
N GLU A 337 11.82 18.32 -11.11
CA GLU A 337 12.79 19.19 -10.44
C GLU A 337 12.13 20.51 -10.02
N SER A 338 12.62 21.15 -8.95
CA SER A 338 12.00 22.37 -8.38
C SER A 338 12.03 23.59 -9.31
N ASN A 339 12.81 23.54 -10.39
CA ASN A 339 12.88 24.56 -11.44
C ASN A 339 11.99 24.23 -12.66
N SER A 340 11.18 23.18 -12.58
CA SER A 340 10.25 22.73 -13.61
C SER A 340 8.80 22.80 -13.12
N THR A 341 7.84 22.35 -13.93
CA THR A 341 6.43 22.29 -13.51
C THR A 341 6.23 21.11 -12.56
N GLY A 342 5.80 21.37 -11.33
CA GLY A 342 5.53 20.33 -10.34
C GLY A 342 4.27 19.53 -10.67
N ILE A 343 4.12 18.37 -10.01
CA ILE A 343 2.84 17.64 -10.05
C ILE A 343 1.87 18.39 -9.14
N ARG A 344 0.76 18.89 -9.69
CA ARG A 344 -0.32 19.48 -8.90
C ARG A 344 -1.00 18.39 -8.08
N GLY A 345 -0.90 18.48 -6.77
CA GLY A 345 -1.53 17.59 -5.81
C GLY A 345 -2.62 18.26 -5.00
N LYS A 346 -2.96 17.61 -3.87
CA LYS A 346 -3.98 18.04 -2.92
C LYS A 346 -3.87 19.52 -2.53
N ASN A 347 -5.02 20.17 -2.40
CA ASN A 347 -5.20 21.56 -2.01
C ASN A 347 -4.39 22.54 -2.87
N GLY A 348 -4.13 22.18 -4.14
CA GLY A 348 -3.34 22.98 -5.07
C GLY A 348 -1.83 23.01 -4.76
N SER A 349 -1.33 22.11 -3.92
CA SER A 349 0.10 21.98 -3.64
C SER A 349 0.85 21.46 -4.88
N GLU A 350 2.13 21.80 -5.03
CA GLU A 350 2.98 21.23 -6.07
C GLU A 350 4.00 20.27 -5.46
N TYR A 351 4.13 19.08 -6.04
CA TYR A 351 5.10 18.08 -5.63
C TYR A 351 6.27 18.03 -6.59
N PHE A 352 7.46 18.08 -6.00
CA PHE A 352 8.74 18.08 -6.69
C PHE A 352 9.62 16.93 -6.20
N LYS A 353 10.75 16.74 -6.87
CA LYS A 353 11.81 15.84 -6.45
C LYS A 353 12.06 15.93 -4.95
N HIS A 354 12.13 14.77 -4.31
CA HIS A 354 12.38 14.64 -2.87
C HIS A 354 11.31 15.29 -1.99
N ALA A 355 10.07 15.42 -2.46
CA ALA A 355 8.95 15.85 -1.60
C ALA A 355 8.50 14.78 -0.60
N ALA A 356 8.81 13.50 -0.83
CA ALA A 356 8.35 12.39 -0.02
C ALA A 356 9.26 11.14 -0.14
N PHE A 357 8.96 10.12 0.66
CA PHE A 357 9.58 8.80 0.56
C PHE A 357 8.52 7.68 0.47
N CYS A 358 8.87 6.57 -0.16
CA CYS A 358 8.08 5.33 -0.16
C CYS A 358 8.83 4.23 0.61
N LEU A 359 8.07 3.38 1.29
CA LEU A 359 8.55 2.19 2.00
C LEU A 359 7.70 1.00 1.56
N GLU A 360 7.98 0.48 0.37
CA GLU A 360 7.19 -0.57 -0.27
C GLU A 360 7.69 -1.93 0.20
N THR A 361 7.04 -2.54 1.19
CA THR A 361 7.37 -3.91 1.60
C THR A 361 7.00 -4.87 0.47
N GLN A 362 7.91 -5.76 0.08
CA GLN A 362 7.78 -6.55 -1.14
C GLN A 362 8.71 -7.76 -1.15
N ASN A 363 8.53 -8.65 -2.12
CA ASN A 363 9.61 -9.51 -2.58
C ASN A 363 10.60 -8.73 -3.46
N TYR A 364 11.81 -9.25 -3.66
CA TYR A 364 12.88 -8.58 -4.39
C TYR A 364 12.47 -8.33 -5.86
N PRO A 365 12.82 -7.16 -6.42
CA PRO A 365 12.52 -6.89 -7.81
C PRO A 365 13.18 -7.90 -8.75
N ASN A 366 12.51 -8.21 -9.86
CA ASN A 366 12.96 -9.18 -10.84
C ASN A 366 13.25 -10.60 -10.28
N ALA A 367 12.74 -10.96 -9.10
CA ALA A 367 13.01 -12.27 -8.46
C ALA A 367 12.68 -13.48 -9.34
N ILE A 368 11.68 -13.39 -10.20
CA ILE A 368 11.33 -14.49 -11.13
C ILE A 368 12.47 -14.86 -12.10
N ASN A 369 13.41 -13.95 -12.32
CA ASN A 369 14.55 -14.12 -13.22
C ASN A 369 15.88 -14.33 -12.46
N HIS A 370 15.85 -14.47 -11.13
CA HIS A 370 17.02 -14.64 -10.28
C HIS A 370 16.81 -15.78 -9.28
N GLU A 371 17.43 -16.94 -9.53
CA GLU A 371 17.25 -18.14 -8.71
C GLU A 371 17.72 -17.97 -7.26
N ASN A 372 18.63 -17.03 -7.00
CA ASN A 372 19.15 -16.70 -5.68
C ASN A 372 18.26 -15.71 -4.90
N PHE A 373 17.16 -15.23 -5.47
CA PHE A 373 16.19 -14.36 -4.80
C PHE A 373 15.04 -15.18 -4.21
N PRO A 374 14.26 -14.64 -3.24
CA PRO A 374 13.12 -15.36 -2.68
C PRO A 374 12.10 -15.69 -3.77
N ASN A 375 11.55 -16.90 -3.74
CA ASN A 375 10.62 -17.37 -4.76
C ASN A 375 9.37 -16.46 -4.84
N SER A 376 9.07 -15.99 -6.05
CA SER A 376 7.89 -15.16 -6.33
C SER A 376 6.70 -15.95 -6.92
N ILE A 377 6.87 -17.24 -7.24
CA ILE A 377 5.82 -18.05 -7.84
C ILE A 377 4.81 -18.54 -6.80
N LEU A 378 3.55 -18.17 -7.00
CA LEU A 378 2.41 -18.77 -6.33
C LEU A 378 1.87 -19.94 -7.16
N GLU A 379 1.68 -21.09 -6.52
CA GLU A 379 1.10 -22.30 -7.13
C GLU A 379 -0.39 -22.44 -6.78
N PRO A 380 -1.22 -23.05 -7.66
CA PRO A 380 -2.61 -23.33 -7.35
C PRO A 380 -2.77 -24.14 -6.05
N GLY A 381 -3.78 -23.80 -5.26
CA GLY A 381 -4.02 -24.41 -3.94
C GLY A 381 -3.21 -23.80 -2.79
N LYS A 382 -2.27 -22.89 -3.08
CA LYS A 382 -1.61 -22.05 -2.07
C LYS A 382 -2.24 -20.66 -2.01
N ILE A 383 -1.99 -19.96 -0.90
CA ILE A 383 -2.42 -18.59 -0.67
C ILE A 383 -1.17 -17.73 -0.53
N TYR A 384 -1.05 -16.69 -1.34
CA TYR A 384 -0.09 -15.63 -1.06
C TYR A 384 -0.64 -14.76 0.07
N HIS A 385 0.22 -14.43 1.03
CA HIS A 385 -0.15 -13.61 2.17
C HIS A 385 0.96 -12.60 2.49
N HIS A 386 0.65 -11.32 2.32
CA HIS A 386 1.51 -10.21 2.68
C HIS A 386 0.78 -9.35 3.70
N THR A 387 1.41 -9.11 4.85
CA THR A 387 0.97 -8.09 5.80
C THR A 387 1.97 -6.94 5.88
N VAL A 388 1.47 -5.71 5.88
CA VAL A 388 2.22 -4.52 6.30
C VAL A 388 1.42 -3.75 7.36
N VAL A 389 2.11 -3.24 8.37
CA VAL A 389 1.52 -2.42 9.43
C VAL A 389 2.29 -1.11 9.51
N TYR A 390 1.58 0.00 9.33
CA TYR A 390 2.09 1.33 9.58
C TYR A 390 1.62 1.81 10.95
N LYS A 391 2.53 1.83 11.93
CA LYS A 391 2.26 2.32 13.27
C LYS A 391 2.74 3.76 13.40
N PHE A 392 1.77 4.67 13.51
CA PHE A 392 2.05 6.09 13.67
C PHE A 392 2.09 6.47 15.15
N GLY A 393 2.91 7.47 15.48
CA GLY A 393 2.87 8.06 16.79
C GLY A 393 3.67 9.35 16.87
N ILE A 394 3.83 9.84 18.09
CA ILE A 394 4.45 11.12 18.41
C ILE A 394 5.50 10.90 19.50
N ILE A 395 6.69 11.50 19.37
CA ILE A 395 7.63 11.63 20.48
C ILE A 395 7.12 12.71 21.46
N VAL A 396 6.97 12.35 22.73
CA VAL A 396 6.51 13.24 23.80
C VAL A 396 7.68 14.01 24.39
#